data_AF-X1NQL4-F1
#
_entry.id   AF-X1NQL4-F1
#
_cell.length_a   1.000
_cell.length_b   1.000
_cell.length_c   1.000
_cell.angle_alpha   90.00
_cell.angle_beta   90.00
_cell.angle_gamma   90.00
#
_symmetry.space_group_name_H-M   'P 1'
#
loop_
_entity.id
_entity.type
_entity.pdbx_description
1 polymer ?
#
loop_
_entity_poly.entity_id
_entity_poly.type
_entity_poly.pdbx_seq_one_letter_code
_entity_poly.pdbx_strand_id
1 'polypeptide(L)' 'MRTTINQIKDMKRKGEKIVMLTAYDYTTAKIVDEVGIPLILVGDSLGMVVLG' A
#
# COMPACT_ATOMS: atom_id res chain seq x y z
N MET A 1 7.08 3.31 7.72
CA MET A 1 6.43 2.45 8.75
C MET A 1 6.65 0.99 8.40
N ARG A 2 6.82 0.06 9.36
CA ARG A 2 6.99 -1.38 9.05
C ARG A 2 5.70 -2.15 9.34
N THR A 3 4.93 -2.46 8.30
CA THR A 3 3.77 -3.36 8.36
C THR A 3 4.18 -4.79 8.02
N THR A 4 3.64 -5.77 8.74
CA THR A 4 3.92 -7.20 8.56
C THR A 4 2.64 -7.98 8.27
N ILE A 5 2.79 -9.18 7.71
CA ILE A 5 1.66 -10.08 7.39
C ILE A 5 0.83 -10.41 8.64
N ASN A 6 1.46 -10.55 9.81
CA ASN A 6 0.74 -10.84 11.05
C ASN A 6 -0.18 -9.68 11.46
N GLN A 7 0.28 -8.44 11.33
CA GLN A 7 -0.54 -7.26 11.60
C GLN A 7 -1.74 -7.17 10.65
N ILE A 8 -1.55 -7.47 9.36
CA ILE A 8 -2.65 -7.51 8.38
C ILE A 8 -3.68 -8.59 8.74
N LYS A 9 -3.23 -9.77 9.16
CA LYS A 9 -4.11 -10.85 9.64
C LYS A 9 -4.90 -10.41 10.89
N ASP A 10 -4.28 -9.68 11.79
CA ASP A 10 -4.93 -9.13 12.98
C ASP A 10 -6.01 -8.11 12.64
N MET A 11 -5.71 -7.16 11.74
CA MET A 11 -6.70 -6.17 11.27
C MET A 11 -7.93 -6.87 10.69
N LYS A 12 -7.72 -7.90 9.86
CA LYS A 12 -8.81 -8.72 9.31
C LYS A 12 -9.63 -9.42 10.40
N ARG A 13 -8.97 -10.02 11.40
CA ARG A 13 -9.65 -10.69 12.53
C ARG A 13 -10.51 -9.74 13.35
N LYS A 14 -10.04 -8.49 13.52
CA LYS A 14 -10.75 -7.43 14.26
C LYS A 14 -11.86 -6.75 13.45
N GLY A 15 -11.99 -7.08 12.16
CA GLY A 15 -12.94 -6.42 11.27
C GLY A 15 -12.53 -5.00 10.85
N GLU A 16 -11.26 -4.62 11.08
CA GLU A 16 -10.72 -3.33 10.67
C GLU A 16 -10.55 -3.29 9.14
N LYS A 17 -10.98 -2.20 8.50
CA LYS A 17 -10.78 -2.02 7.06
C LYS A 17 -9.31 -1.75 6.78
N ILE A 18 -8.78 -2.41 5.75
CA ILE A 18 -7.36 -2.32 5.37
C ILE A 18 -7.27 -1.46 4.11
N VAL A 19 -6.61 -0.31 4.22
CA VAL A 19 -6.40 0.64 3.11
C VAL A 19 -5.12 0.26 2.35
N MET A 20 -5.15 0.33 1.03
CA MET A 20 -4.01 0.04 0.16
C MET A 20 -4.03 0.99 -1.03
N LEU A 21 -2.86 1.49 -1.42
CA LEU A 21 -2.67 2.30 -2.63
C LEU A 21 -1.60 1.69 -3.54
N THR A 22 -1.66 2.03 -4.82
CA THR A 22 -0.56 1.76 -5.74
C THR A 22 0.48 2.88 -5.68
N ALA A 23 1.75 2.52 -5.74
CA ALA A 23 2.85 3.48 -5.91
C ALA A 23 3.93 2.82 -6.78
N TYR A 24 4.48 3.60 -7.71
CA TYR A 24 5.36 3.07 -8.76
C TYR A 24 6.76 3.69 -8.74
N ASP A 25 6.96 4.74 -7.94
CA ASP A 25 8.21 5.46 -7.79
C ASP A 25 8.48 5.80 -6.32
N TYR A 26 9.72 6.19 -6.04
CA TYR A 26 10.19 6.50 -4.69
C TYR A 26 9.43 7.67 -4.05
N THR A 27 9.16 8.73 -4.80
CA THR A 27 8.55 9.96 -4.26
C THR A 27 7.12 9.68 -3.82
N THR A 28 6.36 9.00 -4.66
CA THR A 28 4.98 8.58 -4.36
C THR A 28 4.96 7.61 -3.18
N ALA A 29 5.84 6.60 -3.17
CA ALA A 29 5.91 5.63 -2.07
C ALA A 29 6.26 6.31 -0.72
N LYS A 30 7.15 7.31 -0.73
CA LYS A 30 7.52 8.07 0.46
C LYS A 30 6.33 8.87 1.02
N ILE A 31 5.58 9.56 0.17
CA ILE A 31 4.37 10.30 0.58
C ILE A 31 3.34 9.34 1.18
N VAL A 32 3.12 8.19 0.55
CA VAL A 32 2.16 7.18 1.02
C VAL A 32 2.56 6.62 2.40
N ASP A 33 3.86 6.41 2.65
CA ASP A 33 4.37 5.97 3.95
C ASP A 33 4.20 7.05 5.03
N GLU A 34 4.44 8.33 4.71
CA GLU A 34 4.30 9.46 5.64
C GLU A 34 2.86 9.67 6.11
N VAL A 35 1.87 9.39 5.25
CA VAL A 35 0.43 9.49 5.58
C VAL A 35 -0.07 8.26 6.37
N GLY A 36 0.76 7.23 6.53
CA GLY A 36 0.44 6.06 7.36
C GLY A 36 -0.45 5.02 6.67
N ILE A 37 -0.42 4.93 5.34
CA ILE A 37 -1.12 3.86 4.62
C ILE A 37 -0.40 2.53 4.88
N PRO A 38 -1.11 1.48 5.30
CA PRO A 38 -0.46 0.27 5.80
C PRO A 38 0.14 -0.60 4.68
N LEU A 39 -0.30 -0.42 3.43
CA LEU A 39 0.10 -1.25 2.28
C LEU A 39 0.28 -0.44 1.00
N ILE A 40 1.35 -0.75 0.27
CA ILE A 40 1.63 -0.30 -1.09
C ILE A 40 1.61 -1.50 -2.02
N LEU A 41 0.90 -1.40 -3.14
CA LEU A 41 0.87 -2.40 -4.21
C LEU A 41 1.62 -1.89 -5.45
N VAL A 42 2.71 -2.56 -5.79
CA VAL A 42 3.36 -2.38 -7.09
C VAL A 42 2.69 -3.36 -8.07
N GLY A 43 1.64 -2.89 -8.73
CA GLY A 43 0.81 -3.69 -9.64
C GLY A 43 1.15 -3.51 -11.11
N ASP A 44 0.63 -4.41 -11.95
CA ASP A 44 0.64 -4.34 -13.41
C ASP A 44 -0.17 -3.15 -13.97
N SER A 45 -1.04 -2.55 -13.16
CA SER A 45 -1.70 -1.27 -13.43
C SER A 45 -0.73 -0.13 -13.77
N LEU A 46 0.56 -0.28 -13.46
CA LEU A 46 1.66 0.53 -13.98
C LEU A 46 1.57 0.74 -15.51
N GLY A 47 1.24 -0.32 -16.26
CA GLY A 47 1.14 -0.25 -17.72
C GLY A 47 0.20 0.86 -18.17
N MET A 48 -1.03 0.85 -17.66
CA MET A 48 -2.06 1.82 -18.04
C MET A 48 -1.78 3.25 -17.56
N VAL A 49 -1.15 3.42 -16.39
CA VAL A 49 -1.07 4.73 -15.72
C VAL A 49 0.30 5.41 -15.83
N VAL A 50 1.37 4.65 -16.12
CA VAL A 50 2.74 5.18 -16.26
C VAL A 50 3.30 4.97 -17.66
N LEU A 51 2.97 3.85 -18.32
CA LEU A 51 3.55 3.52 -19.63
C LEU A 51 2.65 3.88 -20.82
N GLY A 52 1.33 4.01 -20.59
CA GLY A 52 0.33 4.27 -21.63
C GLY A 52 0.00 3.04 -22.45
#